data_AF-A0A956PAS6-F1
#
_entry.id   AF-A0A956PAS6-F1
#
_cell.length_a   1.000
_cell.length_b   1.000
_cell.length_c   1.000
_cell.angle_alpha   90.00
_cell.angle_beta   90.00
_cell.angle_gamma   90.00
#
_symmetry.space_group_name_H-M   'P 1'
#
loop_
_entity.id
_entity.type
_entity.pdbx_description
1 polymer ?
#
loop_
_entity_poly.entity_id
_entity_poly.type
_entity_poly.pdbx_seq_one_letter_code
_entity_poly.pdbx_strand_id
1 'polypeptide(L)'
;IARIAGYTYWMNAARRLTVGAVDGGEKPSVLSAINKAWCTEGMRVVVNDAMDVQAGAGICRGPRNTLATGYATLPIGITVEGANILTRSMIVFGQGAIRGHPHARYEIEAVAAGDIAKFDKHFFKHVGFVFTNAIRSLLLGLSGGALASGGGSGLVARTTKQITRYSSAFAFTSDAAMGTLGGALKFREKLSGRLADALAWMYVASCAAKRFHDEGASERDRPFANWAIEHSLYEVQEALRGVFDNFPNRPVAWLVRALVFPFGARRRPPSDALGAEVTKTLLTNQEARRHLTADIFIPRADELGLGELEGALGKVAAAGAIHKKVRKAVKDGQLPAEPKKTLIRRAVEAGVIGDEELKRLEEADKARRAVIEVDSFSQEDYKTLR
;
A
#
# COMPACT_ATOMS: atom_id res chain seq x y z
N ILE A 1 -2.51 -3.72 -11.79
CA ILE A 1 -1.03 -3.93 -11.73
C ILE A 1 -0.33 -2.90 -10.85
N ALA A 2 -0.39 -1.59 -11.14
CA ALA A 2 0.27 -0.58 -10.28
C ALA A 2 -0.17 -0.67 -8.80
N ARG A 3 -1.48 -0.83 -8.57
CA ARG A 3 -2.05 -1.03 -7.23
C ARG A 3 -1.50 -2.28 -6.55
N ILE A 4 -1.47 -3.43 -7.26
CA ILE A 4 -0.83 -4.67 -6.77
C ILE A 4 0.59 -4.39 -6.27
N ALA A 5 1.47 -3.86 -7.13
CA ALA A 5 2.88 -3.66 -6.78
C ALA A 5 3.08 -2.66 -5.62
N GLY A 6 2.33 -1.56 -5.65
CA GLY A 6 2.40 -0.55 -4.60
C GLY A 6 1.87 -1.05 -3.25
N TYR A 7 0.81 -1.87 -3.27
CA TYR A 7 0.30 -2.53 -2.08
C TYR A 7 1.29 -3.55 -1.52
N THR A 8 1.84 -4.41 -2.38
CA THR A 8 2.89 -5.36 -1.99
C THR A 8 4.10 -4.66 -1.38
N TYR A 9 4.48 -3.48 -1.87
CA TYR A 9 5.62 -2.74 -1.33
C TYR A 9 5.36 -2.26 0.10
N TRP A 10 4.24 -1.58 0.36
CA TRP A 10 3.96 -1.04 1.69
C TRP A 10 3.62 -2.14 2.70
N MET A 11 2.95 -3.22 2.29
CA MET A 11 2.67 -4.37 3.16
C MET A 11 3.96 -5.00 3.65
N ASN A 12 4.93 -5.22 2.74
CA ASN A 12 6.24 -5.73 3.13
C ASN A 12 7.02 -4.74 4.01
N ALA A 13 6.91 -3.44 3.75
CA ALA A 13 7.55 -2.43 4.58
C ALA A 13 6.97 -2.43 6.01
N ALA A 14 5.64 -2.49 6.15
CA ALA A 14 4.94 -2.55 7.43
C ALA A 14 5.27 -3.85 8.18
N ARG A 15 5.27 -4.99 7.48
CA ARG A 15 5.69 -6.30 8.02
C ARG A 15 7.09 -6.22 8.60
N ARG A 16 8.08 -5.77 7.81
CA ARG A 16 9.49 -5.74 8.22
C ARG A 16 9.73 -4.86 9.43
N LEU A 17 9.14 -3.66 9.47
CA LEU A 17 9.31 -2.77 10.62
C LEU A 17 8.65 -3.33 11.88
N THR A 18 7.42 -3.83 11.75
CA THR A 18 6.64 -4.33 12.89
C THR A 18 7.25 -5.61 13.48
N VAL A 19 7.60 -6.56 12.63
CA VAL A 19 8.26 -7.82 13.05
C VAL A 19 9.65 -7.53 13.61
N GLY A 20 10.43 -6.65 12.97
CA GLY A 20 11.74 -6.25 13.49
C GLY A 20 11.68 -5.60 14.88
N ALA A 21 10.62 -4.86 15.20
CA ALA A 21 10.41 -4.35 16.55
C ALA A 21 10.14 -5.48 17.57
N VAL A 22 9.32 -6.47 17.19
CA VAL A 22 9.04 -7.65 18.04
C VAL A 22 10.31 -8.47 18.27
N ASP A 23 11.09 -8.73 17.21
CA ASP A 23 12.37 -9.44 17.30
C ASP A 23 13.39 -8.69 18.17
N GLY A 24 13.30 -7.35 18.19
CA GLY A 24 14.06 -6.49 19.09
C GLY A 24 13.64 -6.52 20.56
N GLY A 25 12.61 -7.29 20.92
CA GLY A 25 12.10 -7.41 22.29
C GLY A 25 11.04 -6.37 22.68
N GLU A 26 10.65 -5.49 21.76
CA GLU A 26 9.59 -4.51 22.00
C GLU A 26 8.20 -5.18 22.04
N LYS A 27 7.22 -4.51 22.66
CA LYS A 27 5.83 -4.97 22.71
C LYS A 27 4.89 -4.00 21.98
N PRO A 28 4.99 -3.86 20.64
CA PRO A 28 4.31 -2.82 19.88
C PRO A 28 2.84 -3.19 19.58
N SER A 29 1.99 -3.24 20.61
CA SER A 29 0.60 -3.72 20.50
C SER A 29 -0.24 -2.93 19.48
N VAL A 30 -0.14 -1.60 19.48
CA VAL A 30 -0.86 -0.74 18.53
C VAL A 30 -0.37 -0.94 17.10
N LEU A 31 0.96 -1.02 16.89
CA LEU A 31 1.53 -1.21 15.56
C LEU A 31 1.25 -2.63 15.03
N SER A 32 1.22 -3.63 15.91
CA SER A 32 0.84 -5.00 15.56
C SER A 32 -0.62 -5.07 15.10
N ALA A 33 -1.51 -4.37 15.82
CA ALA A 33 -2.91 -4.25 15.43
C ALA A 33 -3.09 -3.53 14.08
N ILE A 34 -2.34 -2.46 13.83
CA ILE A 34 -2.29 -1.78 12.53
C ILE A 34 -1.79 -2.74 11.45
N ASN A 35 -0.66 -3.40 11.67
CA ASN A 35 -0.06 -4.29 10.69
C ASN A 35 -1.00 -5.43 10.31
N LYS A 36 -1.68 -6.04 11.29
CA LYS A 36 -2.71 -7.06 11.07
C LYS A 36 -3.86 -6.52 10.22
N ALA A 37 -4.50 -5.44 10.65
CA ALA A 37 -5.72 -4.96 10.01
C ALA A 37 -5.45 -4.40 8.60
N TRP A 38 -4.38 -3.63 8.43
CA TRP A 38 -4.04 -3.06 7.13
C TRP A 38 -3.50 -4.12 6.18
N CYS A 39 -2.55 -4.98 6.59
CA CYS A 39 -2.00 -5.98 5.66
C CYS A 39 -3.06 -6.99 5.20
N THR A 40 -4.03 -7.37 6.04
CA THR A 40 -5.11 -8.28 5.64
C THR A 40 -6.08 -7.63 4.65
N GLU A 41 -6.39 -6.35 4.82
CA GLU A 41 -7.19 -5.61 3.84
C GLU A 41 -6.40 -5.33 2.55
N GLY A 42 -5.10 -5.04 2.67
CA GLY A 42 -4.20 -4.90 1.54
C GLY A 42 -4.09 -6.19 0.72
N MET A 43 -4.03 -7.34 1.39
CA MET A 43 -4.07 -8.65 0.76
C MET A 43 -5.38 -8.85 -0.01
N ARG A 44 -6.53 -8.47 0.57
CA ARG A 44 -7.83 -8.52 -0.13
C ARG A 44 -7.80 -7.73 -1.43
N VAL A 45 -7.31 -6.49 -1.40
CA VAL A 45 -7.19 -5.65 -2.61
C VAL A 45 -6.27 -6.29 -3.64
N VAL A 46 -5.08 -6.74 -3.22
CA VAL A 46 -4.09 -7.34 -4.14
C VAL A 46 -4.61 -8.61 -4.80
N VAL A 47 -5.24 -9.51 -4.02
CA VAL A 47 -5.77 -10.77 -4.54
C VAL A 47 -6.94 -10.52 -5.48
N ASN A 48 -7.85 -9.61 -5.15
CA ASN A 48 -8.96 -9.24 -6.04
C ASN A 48 -8.44 -8.66 -7.36
N ASP A 49 -7.49 -7.73 -7.30
CA ASP A 49 -6.85 -7.17 -8.50
C ASP A 49 -6.17 -8.24 -9.35
N ALA A 50 -5.54 -9.23 -8.71
CA ALA A 50 -4.88 -10.33 -9.41
C ALA A 50 -5.90 -11.25 -10.09
N MET A 51 -7.04 -11.53 -9.45
CA MET A 51 -8.13 -12.30 -10.05
C MET A 51 -8.77 -11.55 -11.22
N ASP A 52 -8.97 -10.23 -11.11
CA ASP A 52 -9.45 -9.39 -12.21
C ASP A 52 -8.52 -9.46 -13.44
N VAL A 53 -7.21 -9.51 -13.20
CA VAL A 53 -6.20 -9.66 -14.27
C VAL A 53 -6.24 -11.06 -14.89
N GLN A 54 -6.45 -12.13 -14.09
CA GLN A 54 -6.54 -13.51 -14.58
C GLN A 54 -7.91 -13.87 -15.17
N ALA A 55 -8.94 -13.06 -14.94
CA ALA A 55 -10.30 -13.27 -15.41
C ALA A 55 -10.81 -14.69 -15.09
N GLY A 56 -11.33 -15.42 -16.08
CA GLY A 56 -11.88 -16.77 -15.90
C GLY A 56 -10.90 -17.76 -15.28
N ALA A 57 -9.59 -17.65 -15.57
CA ALA A 57 -8.58 -18.51 -14.97
C ALA A 57 -8.47 -18.31 -13.46
N GLY A 58 -8.74 -17.10 -12.96
CA GLY A 58 -8.70 -16.78 -11.53
C GLY A 58 -9.79 -17.49 -10.72
N ILE A 59 -10.93 -17.84 -11.32
CA ILE A 59 -12.06 -18.47 -10.62
C ILE A 59 -12.11 -20.00 -10.77
N CYS A 60 -11.51 -20.56 -11.84
CA CYS A 60 -11.47 -22.00 -12.08
C CYS A 60 -10.56 -22.71 -11.07
N ARG A 61 -11.12 -23.51 -10.16
CA ARG A 61 -10.32 -24.24 -9.16
C ARG A 61 -9.72 -25.52 -9.75
N GLY A 62 -8.55 -25.40 -10.36
CA GLY A 62 -7.75 -26.53 -10.81
C GLY A 62 -6.24 -26.32 -10.59
N PRO A 63 -5.39 -27.28 -11.02
CA PRO A 63 -3.95 -27.25 -10.78
C PRO A 63 -3.23 -26.01 -11.35
N ARG A 64 -3.78 -25.35 -12.37
CA ARG A 64 -3.19 -24.13 -12.96
C ARG A 64 -3.51 -22.88 -12.16
N ASN A 65 -4.53 -22.90 -11.31
CA ASN A 65 -4.97 -21.72 -10.60
C ASN A 65 -4.08 -21.41 -9.40
N THR A 66 -3.43 -20.25 -9.44
CA THR A 66 -2.51 -19.78 -8.39
C THR A 66 -3.18 -18.89 -7.34
N LEU A 67 -4.44 -18.47 -7.54
CA LEU A 67 -5.09 -17.40 -6.77
C LEU A 67 -6.30 -17.86 -5.95
N ALA A 68 -7.03 -18.90 -6.38
CA ALA A 68 -8.30 -19.30 -5.78
C ALA A 68 -8.15 -19.69 -4.30
N THR A 69 -7.08 -20.39 -3.95
CA THR A 69 -6.76 -20.73 -2.55
C THR A 69 -6.44 -19.46 -1.74
N GLY A 70 -5.64 -18.55 -2.30
CA GLY A 70 -5.36 -17.26 -1.69
C GLY A 70 -6.62 -16.44 -1.44
N TYR A 71 -7.54 -16.40 -2.40
CA TYR A 71 -8.83 -15.72 -2.27
C TYR A 71 -9.72 -16.36 -1.20
N ALA A 72 -9.82 -17.69 -1.18
CA ALA A 72 -10.62 -18.43 -0.21
C ALA A 72 -10.13 -18.25 1.25
N THR A 73 -8.84 -17.95 1.45
CA THR A 73 -8.26 -17.72 2.78
C THR A 73 -8.39 -16.28 3.28
N LEU A 74 -8.75 -15.31 2.41
CA LEU A 74 -8.90 -13.90 2.81
C LEU A 74 -9.81 -13.68 4.03
N PRO A 75 -11.01 -14.31 4.12
CA PRO A 75 -11.89 -14.10 5.27
C PRO A 75 -11.27 -14.54 6.59
N ILE A 76 -10.37 -15.54 6.56
CA ILE A 76 -9.71 -16.08 7.76
C ILE A 76 -8.90 -14.96 8.40
N GLY A 77 -7.90 -14.40 7.71
CA GLY A 77 -7.03 -13.34 8.27
C GLY A 77 -7.78 -12.08 8.70
N ILE A 78 -8.93 -11.79 8.07
CA ILE A 78 -9.72 -10.58 8.35
C ILE A 78 -10.59 -10.75 9.61
N THR A 79 -11.04 -11.97 9.89
CA THR A 79 -11.96 -12.27 10.99
C THR A 79 -11.25 -12.84 12.22
N VAL A 80 -10.24 -13.69 12.03
CA VAL A 80 -9.44 -14.24 13.13
C VAL A 80 -8.49 -13.19 13.70
N GLU A 81 -8.00 -13.43 14.92
CA GLU A 81 -7.12 -12.51 15.68
C GLU A 81 -7.75 -11.14 16.00
N GLY A 82 -9.09 -11.07 15.96
CA GLY A 82 -9.88 -9.86 16.21
C GLY A 82 -10.36 -9.25 14.89
N ALA A 83 -11.67 -9.13 14.74
CA ALA A 83 -12.28 -8.56 13.54
C ALA A 83 -11.72 -7.14 13.28
N ASN A 84 -11.32 -6.86 12.04
CA ASN A 84 -10.68 -5.58 11.69
C ASN A 84 -11.50 -4.35 12.13
N ILE A 85 -12.83 -4.45 12.16
CA ILE A 85 -13.74 -3.40 12.65
C ILE A 85 -13.47 -3.07 14.14
N LEU A 86 -13.31 -4.11 14.97
CA LEU A 86 -13.06 -3.99 16.40
C LEU A 86 -11.63 -3.48 16.67
N THR A 87 -10.66 -4.04 15.94
CA THR A 87 -9.24 -3.68 16.03
C THR A 87 -9.01 -2.22 15.67
N ARG A 88 -9.70 -1.71 14.65
CA ARG A 88 -9.59 -0.32 14.16
C ARG A 88 -10.10 0.71 15.16
N SER A 89 -11.29 0.53 15.74
CA SER A 89 -11.92 1.57 16.58
C SER A 89 -11.48 1.52 18.05
N MET A 90 -11.39 0.33 18.66
CA MET A 90 -11.10 0.19 20.09
C MET A 90 -9.61 0.08 20.42
N ILE A 91 -8.84 -0.69 19.65
CA ILE A 91 -7.45 -0.99 19.99
C ILE A 91 -6.51 0.10 19.47
N VAL A 92 -6.57 0.41 18.17
CA VAL A 92 -5.60 1.33 17.55
C VAL A 92 -5.74 2.75 18.10
N PHE A 93 -6.94 3.31 18.09
CA PHE A 93 -7.13 4.66 18.63
C PHE A 93 -7.40 4.67 20.13
N GLY A 94 -8.31 3.85 20.65
CA GLY A 94 -8.70 3.90 22.07
C GLY A 94 -7.53 3.69 23.04
N GLN A 95 -6.72 2.65 22.85
CA GLN A 95 -5.53 2.40 23.68
C GLN A 95 -4.35 3.30 23.29
N GLY A 96 -4.19 3.60 22.00
CA GLY A 96 -3.12 4.45 21.48
C GLY A 96 -3.22 5.90 21.92
N ALA A 97 -4.43 6.46 21.99
CA ALA A 97 -4.70 7.83 22.39
C ALA A 97 -4.29 8.12 23.83
N ILE A 98 -4.48 7.18 24.75
CA ILE A 98 -4.10 7.38 26.17
C ILE A 98 -2.61 7.07 26.38
N ARG A 99 -2.10 5.97 25.80
CA ARG A 99 -0.72 5.53 26.02
C ARG A 99 0.33 6.33 25.26
N GLY A 100 -0.01 6.80 24.06
CA GLY A 100 0.89 7.56 23.19
C GLY A 100 0.84 9.06 23.43
N HIS A 101 -0.13 9.57 24.19
CA HIS A 101 -0.26 11.00 24.45
C HIS A 101 0.68 11.45 25.59
N PRO A 102 1.47 12.53 25.42
CA PRO A 102 2.49 12.94 26.39
C PRO A 102 2.00 13.31 27.80
N HIS A 103 0.73 13.70 27.94
CA HIS A 103 0.20 14.27 29.20
C HIS A 103 -1.03 13.53 29.78
N ALA A 104 -2.04 13.22 28.96
CA ALA A 104 -3.26 12.49 29.32
C ALA A 104 -3.11 11.34 30.35
N ARG A 105 -2.14 10.43 30.20
CA ARG A 105 -1.93 9.35 31.17
C ARG A 105 -1.60 9.88 32.57
N TYR A 106 -0.70 10.87 32.64
CA TYR A 106 -0.26 11.45 33.91
C TYR A 106 -1.38 12.27 34.58
N GLU A 107 -2.27 12.88 33.80
CA GLU A 107 -3.47 13.55 34.31
C GLU A 107 -4.42 12.55 34.97
N ILE A 108 -4.70 11.42 34.31
CA ILE A 108 -5.54 10.35 34.85
C ILE A 108 -4.94 9.79 36.16
N GLU A 109 -3.63 9.53 36.18
CA GLU A 109 -2.93 9.05 37.37
C GLU A 109 -2.96 10.08 38.52
N ALA A 110 -2.83 11.38 38.22
CA ALA A 110 -2.90 12.43 39.22
C ALA A 110 -4.30 12.59 39.83
N VAL A 111 -5.35 12.53 39.01
CA VAL A 111 -6.74 12.54 39.48
C VAL A 111 -7.02 11.32 40.35
N ALA A 112 -6.58 10.14 39.95
CA ALA A 112 -6.75 8.91 40.73
C ALA A 112 -6.04 8.96 42.09
N ALA A 113 -4.92 9.67 42.17
CA ALA A 113 -4.16 9.87 43.41
C ALA A 113 -4.64 11.07 44.27
N GLY A 114 -5.59 11.87 43.78
CA GLY A 114 -6.01 13.11 44.45
C GLY A 114 -4.92 14.20 44.49
N ASP A 115 -3.90 14.11 43.62
CA ASP A 115 -2.75 15.02 43.59
C ASP A 115 -3.03 16.19 42.64
N ILE A 116 -3.59 17.28 43.18
CA ILE A 116 -3.96 18.48 42.43
C ILE A 116 -2.72 19.15 41.81
N ALA A 117 -1.59 19.20 42.52
CA ALA A 117 -0.39 19.87 42.03
C ALA A 117 0.20 19.14 40.81
N LYS A 118 0.20 17.81 40.84
CA LYS A 118 0.61 16.99 39.68
C LYS A 118 -0.38 17.11 38.53
N PHE A 119 -1.69 17.16 38.83
CA PHE A 119 -2.70 17.36 37.81
C PHE A 119 -2.51 18.69 37.08
N ASP A 120 -2.43 19.81 37.80
CA ASP A 120 -2.25 21.15 37.22
C ASP A 120 -1.01 21.22 36.34
N LYS A 121 0.11 20.67 36.83
CA LYS A 121 1.37 20.63 36.08
C LYS A 121 1.22 19.92 34.73
N HIS A 122 0.51 18.79 34.68
CA HIS A 122 0.34 18.04 33.43
C HIS A 122 -0.76 18.65 32.55
N PHE A 123 -1.83 19.16 33.13
CA PHE A 123 -2.91 19.83 32.44
C PHE A 123 -2.43 21.08 31.68
N PHE A 124 -1.67 21.98 32.33
CA PHE A 124 -1.14 23.16 31.63
C PHE A 124 -0.11 22.81 30.55
N LYS A 125 0.66 21.73 30.73
CA LYS A 125 1.52 21.20 29.67
C LYS A 125 0.71 20.66 28.49
N HIS A 126 -0.41 19.98 28.76
CA HIS A 126 -1.33 19.52 27.73
C HIS A 126 -1.96 20.69 26.97
N VAL A 127 -2.45 21.72 27.66
CA VAL A 127 -2.94 22.95 26.99
C VAL A 127 -1.86 23.56 26.09
N GLY A 128 -0.62 23.66 26.58
CA GLY A 128 0.52 24.10 25.79
C GLY A 128 0.80 23.21 24.58
N PHE A 129 0.67 21.89 24.73
CA PHE A 129 0.82 20.92 23.65
C PHE A 129 -0.26 21.09 22.57
N VAL A 130 -1.52 21.28 22.95
CA VAL A 130 -2.63 21.56 22.02
C VAL A 130 -2.36 22.83 21.23
N PHE A 131 -1.99 23.92 21.91
CA PHE A 131 -1.72 25.20 21.27
C PHE A 131 -0.51 25.15 20.33
N THR A 132 0.54 24.44 20.75
CA THR A 132 1.73 24.19 19.93
C THR A 132 1.36 23.41 18.67
N ASN A 133 0.58 22.34 18.77
CA ASN A 133 0.14 21.58 17.61
C ASN A 133 -0.84 22.34 16.73
N ALA A 134 -1.66 23.24 17.28
CA ALA A 134 -2.52 24.12 16.49
C ALA A 134 -1.69 25.06 15.59
N ILE A 135 -0.71 25.75 16.18
CA ILE A 135 0.20 26.64 15.43
C ILE A 135 1.03 25.85 14.43
N ARG A 136 1.62 24.72 14.85
CA ARG A 136 2.40 23.86 13.94
C ARG A 136 1.55 23.35 12.78
N SER A 137 0.31 22.92 13.04
CA SER A 137 -0.61 22.47 11.99
C SER A 137 -0.88 23.57 10.98
N LEU A 138 -1.11 24.80 11.45
CA LEU A 138 -1.31 25.96 10.57
C LEU A 138 -0.07 26.29 9.74
N LEU A 139 1.10 26.44 10.36
CA LEU A 139 2.34 26.80 9.66
C LEU A 139 2.80 25.70 8.69
N LEU A 140 2.72 24.43 9.10
CA LEU A 140 3.01 23.29 8.23
C LEU A 140 1.93 23.11 7.15
N GLY A 141 0.69 23.47 7.43
CA GLY A 141 -0.41 23.50 6.47
C GLY A 141 -0.21 24.55 5.39
N LEU A 142 0.13 25.78 5.78
CA LEU A 142 0.39 26.91 4.88
C LEU A 142 1.64 26.69 4.02
N SER A 143 2.72 26.18 4.60
CA SER A 143 3.96 25.88 3.88
C SER A 143 3.92 24.58 3.08
N GLY A 144 2.80 23.84 3.11
CA GLY A 144 2.70 22.52 2.49
C GLY A 144 3.69 21.50 3.05
N GLY A 145 4.18 21.69 4.28
CA GLY A 145 5.18 20.86 4.96
C GLY A 145 6.63 21.30 4.75
N ALA A 146 6.90 22.37 4.01
CA ALA A 146 8.27 22.82 3.73
C ALA A 146 9.06 23.20 5.01
N LEU A 147 8.37 23.78 5.99
CA LEU A 147 8.91 24.18 7.31
C LEU A 147 9.15 23.00 8.27
N ALA A 148 8.69 21.78 7.94
CA ALA A 148 8.97 20.63 8.77
C ALA A 148 10.46 20.23 8.65
N SER A 149 11.02 19.75 9.75
CA SER A 149 12.30 19.04 9.70
C SER A 149 12.12 17.70 8.95
N GLY A 150 13.11 17.35 8.15
CA GLY A 150 13.14 16.07 7.43
C GLY A 150 14.45 15.36 7.73
N GLY A 151 14.38 14.06 8.02
CA GLY A 151 15.55 13.18 8.06
C GLY A 151 15.80 12.53 6.69
N GLY A 152 17.05 12.21 6.39
CA GLY A 152 17.44 11.58 5.12
C GLY A 152 17.49 12.56 3.94
N SER A 153 17.42 12.03 2.72
CA SER A 153 17.53 12.80 1.47
C SER A 153 16.42 12.43 0.46
N GLY A 154 16.23 13.28 -0.55
CA GLY A 154 15.34 13.00 -1.69
C GLY A 154 13.89 12.66 -1.31
N LEU A 155 13.43 11.47 -1.73
CA LEU A 155 12.08 10.99 -1.43
C LEU A 155 11.84 10.82 0.08
N VAL A 156 12.83 10.31 0.83
CA VAL A 156 12.71 10.07 2.27
C VAL A 156 12.47 11.39 3.01
N ALA A 157 13.31 12.40 2.75
CA ALA A 157 13.18 13.71 3.38
C ALA A 157 11.82 14.37 3.10
N ARG A 158 11.34 14.31 1.85
CA ARG A 158 10.02 14.83 1.48
C ARG A 158 8.90 14.11 2.23
N THR A 159 8.98 12.80 2.34
CA THR A 159 8.00 11.98 3.06
C THR A 159 8.00 12.27 4.55
N THR A 160 9.17 12.36 5.19
CA THR A 160 9.29 12.71 6.61
C THR A 160 8.67 14.07 6.90
N LYS A 161 8.93 15.08 6.07
CA LYS A 161 8.30 16.40 6.21
C LYS A 161 6.77 16.34 6.17
N GLN A 162 6.21 15.55 5.24
CA GLN A 162 4.76 15.37 5.16
C GLN A 162 4.21 14.60 6.36
N ILE A 163 4.90 13.56 6.83
CA ILE A 163 4.51 12.82 8.04
C ILE A 163 4.54 13.76 9.26
N THR A 164 5.55 14.60 9.41
CA THR A 164 5.62 15.59 10.51
C THR A 164 4.45 16.59 10.45
N ARG A 165 4.08 17.04 9.25
CA ARG A 165 2.90 17.87 9.04
C ARG A 165 1.62 17.15 9.48
N TYR A 166 1.39 15.94 8.96
CA TYR A 166 0.18 15.18 9.29
C TYR A 166 0.15 14.72 10.75
N SER A 167 1.30 14.46 11.37
CA SER A 167 1.40 14.12 12.78
C SER A 167 0.99 15.29 13.67
N SER A 168 1.40 16.52 13.34
CA SER A 168 0.96 17.73 14.05
C SER A 168 -0.56 17.93 13.89
N ALA A 169 -1.06 17.75 12.66
CA ALA A 169 -2.49 17.83 12.36
C ALA A 169 -3.32 16.77 13.09
N PHE A 170 -2.83 15.53 13.13
CA PHE A 170 -3.46 14.41 13.82
C PHE A 170 -3.48 14.62 15.33
N ALA A 171 -2.37 15.06 15.93
CA ALA A 171 -2.30 15.38 17.36
C ALA A 171 -3.33 16.44 17.73
N PHE A 172 -3.33 17.58 17.02
CA PHE A 172 -4.31 18.65 17.25
C PHE A 172 -5.75 18.19 17.06
N THR A 173 -6.03 17.41 16.01
CA THR A 173 -7.37 16.87 15.76
C THR A 173 -7.81 15.89 16.84
N SER A 174 -6.89 15.06 17.33
CA SER A 174 -7.14 14.09 18.40
C SER A 174 -7.43 14.79 19.72
N ASP A 175 -6.67 15.83 20.05
CA ASP A 175 -6.86 16.62 21.27
C ASP A 175 -8.18 17.40 21.22
N ALA A 176 -8.54 17.97 20.06
CA ALA A 176 -9.85 18.58 19.88
C ALA A 176 -10.99 17.56 20.06
N ALA A 177 -10.82 16.33 19.57
CA ALA A 177 -11.78 15.25 19.78
C ALA A 177 -11.87 14.85 21.26
N MET A 178 -10.74 14.68 21.95
CA MET A 178 -10.71 14.32 23.36
C MET A 178 -11.28 15.44 24.25
N GLY A 179 -10.95 16.69 23.98
CA GLY A 179 -11.44 17.84 24.74
C GLY A 179 -12.94 18.10 24.56
N THR A 180 -13.48 17.89 23.35
CA THR A 180 -14.91 18.16 23.08
C THR A 180 -15.83 16.98 23.39
N LEU A 181 -15.36 15.75 23.20
CA LEU A 181 -16.18 14.55 23.36
C LEU A 181 -15.85 13.77 24.65
N GLY A 182 -14.69 14.00 25.25
CA GLY A 182 -14.25 13.33 26.47
C GLY A 182 -14.43 11.82 26.41
N GLY A 183 -15.03 11.26 27.46
CA GLY A 183 -15.34 9.83 27.54
C GLY A 183 -16.34 9.33 26.48
N ALA A 184 -17.11 10.21 25.82
CA ALA A 184 -18.03 9.80 24.75
C ALA A 184 -17.30 9.44 23.44
N LEU A 185 -16.05 9.88 23.27
CA LEU A 185 -15.24 9.56 22.09
C LEU A 185 -15.07 8.05 21.90
N LYS A 186 -14.97 7.28 23.00
CA LYS A 186 -14.85 5.81 22.95
C LYS A 186 -16.06 5.12 22.35
N PHE A 187 -17.25 5.73 22.43
CA PHE A 187 -18.50 5.21 21.87
C PHE A 187 -18.77 5.72 20.45
N ARG A 188 -17.99 6.69 19.96
CA ARG A 188 -18.09 7.22 18.59
C ARG A 188 -17.18 6.43 17.65
N GLU A 189 -17.46 5.14 17.49
CA GLU A 189 -16.60 4.19 16.76
C GLU A 189 -16.24 4.62 15.33
N LYS A 190 -17.16 5.26 14.59
CA LYS A 190 -16.86 5.79 13.25
C LYS A 190 -15.85 6.93 13.28
N LEU A 191 -15.86 7.75 14.33
CA LEU A 191 -14.94 8.89 14.45
C LEU A 191 -13.56 8.41 14.91
N SER A 192 -13.50 7.57 15.95
CA SER A 192 -12.26 6.95 16.40
C SER A 192 -11.64 6.05 15.34
N GLY A 193 -12.44 5.33 14.56
CA GLY A 193 -11.97 4.54 13.42
C GLY A 193 -11.29 5.39 12.34
N ARG A 194 -11.78 6.60 12.04
CA ARG A 194 -11.12 7.52 11.09
C ARG A 194 -9.81 8.08 11.64
N LEU A 195 -9.75 8.35 12.94
CA LEU A 195 -8.48 8.73 13.59
C LEU A 195 -7.48 7.58 13.57
N ALA A 196 -7.93 6.34 13.80
CA ALA A 196 -7.11 5.15 13.65
C ALA A 196 -6.58 5.01 12.21
N ASP A 197 -7.39 5.33 11.20
CA ASP A 197 -6.94 5.30 9.80
C ASP A 197 -5.84 6.33 9.52
N ALA A 198 -6.03 7.56 9.99
CA ALA A 198 -5.01 8.59 9.83
C ALA A 198 -3.68 8.16 10.47
N LEU A 199 -3.74 7.59 11.68
CA LEU A 199 -2.56 7.06 12.38
C LEU A 199 -1.92 5.90 11.61
N ALA A 200 -2.72 4.92 11.18
CA ALA A 200 -2.23 3.75 10.49
C ALA A 200 -1.58 4.09 9.16
N TRP A 201 -2.18 4.97 8.35
CA TRP A 201 -1.59 5.37 7.08
C TRP A 201 -0.35 6.25 7.25
N MET A 202 -0.25 7.05 8.32
CA MET A 202 1.01 7.71 8.68
C MET A 202 2.09 6.68 9.04
N TYR A 203 1.74 5.63 9.78
CA TYR A 203 2.66 4.54 10.09
C TYR A 203 3.11 3.80 8.83
N VAL A 204 2.19 3.44 7.93
CA VAL A 204 2.51 2.78 6.65
C VAL A 204 3.41 3.66 5.78
N ALA A 205 3.13 4.96 5.67
CA ALA A 205 4.01 5.90 4.96
C ALA A 205 5.42 5.94 5.57
N SER A 206 5.51 5.91 6.90
CA SER A 206 6.79 5.88 7.63
C SER A 206 7.54 4.57 7.35
N CYS A 207 6.85 3.43 7.35
CA CYS A 207 7.42 2.13 7.02
C CYS A 207 7.97 2.11 5.59
N ALA A 208 7.20 2.58 4.61
CA ALA A 208 7.62 2.62 3.21
C ALA A 208 8.85 3.53 3.01
N ALA A 209 8.88 4.70 3.64
CA ALA A 209 10.03 5.59 3.60
C ALA A 209 11.26 4.99 4.28
N LYS A 210 11.07 4.33 5.44
CA LYS A 210 12.15 3.66 6.17
C LYS A 210 12.72 2.49 5.39
N ARG A 211 11.88 1.61 4.84
CA ARG A 211 12.33 0.50 3.98
C ARG A 211 13.17 1.01 2.82
N PHE A 212 12.67 2.02 2.10
CA PHE A 212 13.39 2.62 0.98
C PHE A 212 14.74 3.20 1.41
N HIS A 213 14.79 3.87 2.56
CA HIS A 213 16.04 4.39 3.13
C HIS A 213 17.03 3.27 3.49
N ASP A 214 16.58 2.26 4.23
CA ASP A 214 17.42 1.18 4.74
C ASP A 214 17.96 0.29 3.60
N GLU A 215 17.24 0.21 2.48
CA GLU A 215 17.65 -0.48 1.25
C GLU A 215 18.50 0.41 0.32
N GLY A 216 19.07 1.49 0.86
CA GLY A 216 20.02 2.36 0.14
C GLY A 216 19.39 3.35 -0.82
N ALA A 217 18.09 3.61 -0.72
CA ALA A 217 17.34 4.50 -1.61
C ALA A 217 17.50 4.18 -3.11
N SER A 218 17.56 2.88 -3.43
CA SER A 218 17.81 2.40 -4.79
C SER A 218 16.75 2.84 -5.79
N GLU A 219 17.18 3.37 -6.95
CA GLU A 219 16.29 3.73 -8.06
C GLU A 219 15.45 2.54 -8.56
N ARG A 220 15.90 1.30 -8.31
CA ARG A 220 15.15 0.07 -8.58
C ARG A 220 13.77 0.05 -7.91
N ASP A 221 13.72 0.42 -6.63
CA ASP A 221 12.51 0.34 -5.80
C ASP A 221 11.76 1.67 -5.71
N ARG A 222 12.38 2.76 -6.17
CA ARG A 222 11.83 4.12 -6.07
C ARG A 222 10.41 4.26 -6.61
N PRO A 223 10.01 3.67 -7.77
CA PRO A 223 8.63 3.78 -8.24
C PRO A 223 7.63 3.14 -7.26
N PHE A 224 7.96 1.97 -6.72
CA PHE A 224 7.11 1.26 -5.76
C PHE A 224 6.99 2.01 -4.44
N ALA A 225 8.13 2.48 -3.92
CA ALA A 225 8.17 3.29 -2.70
C ALA A 225 7.38 4.59 -2.84
N ASN A 226 7.58 5.32 -3.95
CA ASN A 226 6.89 6.57 -4.21
C ASN A 226 5.38 6.35 -4.33
N TRP A 227 4.93 5.32 -5.05
CA TRP A 227 3.50 5.00 -5.15
C TRP A 227 2.89 4.67 -3.79
N ALA A 228 3.57 3.82 -3.00
CA ALA A 228 3.14 3.45 -1.65
C ALA A 228 3.02 4.67 -0.73
N ILE A 229 3.99 5.57 -0.77
CA ILE A 229 4.02 6.80 0.03
C ILE A 229 2.92 7.76 -0.40
N GLU A 230 2.76 8.03 -1.70
CA GLU A 230 1.73 8.93 -2.22
C GLU A 230 0.32 8.42 -1.88
N HIS A 231 0.09 7.11 -2.02
CA HIS A 231 -1.16 6.49 -1.61
C HIS A 231 -1.41 6.65 -0.11
N SER A 232 -0.42 6.32 0.72
CA SER A 232 -0.55 6.40 2.17
C SER A 232 -0.85 7.85 2.63
N LEU A 233 -0.12 8.84 2.10
CA LEU A 233 -0.33 10.25 2.45
C LEU A 233 -1.69 10.79 1.97
N TYR A 234 -2.18 10.30 0.84
CA TYR A 234 -3.54 10.58 0.38
C TYR A 234 -4.58 10.02 1.36
N GLU A 235 -4.44 8.76 1.77
CA GLU A 235 -5.36 8.12 2.74
C GLU A 235 -5.35 8.81 4.11
N VAL A 236 -4.20 9.31 4.59
CA VAL A 236 -4.13 10.14 5.81
C VAL A 236 -5.00 11.39 5.68
N GLN A 237 -4.91 12.08 4.54
CA GLN A 237 -5.72 13.28 4.29
C GLN A 237 -7.21 12.94 4.26
N GLU A 238 -7.59 11.87 3.58
CA GLU A 238 -8.98 11.44 3.45
C GLU A 238 -9.58 11.04 4.80
N ALA A 239 -8.80 10.34 5.62
CA ALA A 239 -9.17 10.00 6.99
C ALA A 239 -9.44 11.25 7.85
N LEU A 240 -8.50 12.21 7.86
CA LEU A 240 -8.65 13.48 8.59
C LEU A 240 -9.82 14.33 8.06
N ARG A 241 -10.00 14.38 6.74
CA ARG A 241 -11.15 15.05 6.11
C ARG A 241 -12.45 14.42 6.60
N GLY A 242 -12.52 13.10 6.62
CA GLY A 242 -13.66 12.35 7.14
C GLY A 242 -13.96 12.65 8.61
N VAL A 243 -12.93 12.88 9.44
CA VAL A 243 -13.09 13.32 10.83
C VAL A 243 -13.80 14.67 10.87
N PHE A 244 -13.32 15.66 10.12
CA PHE A 244 -13.89 17.02 10.11
C PHE A 244 -15.32 17.05 9.57
N ASP A 245 -15.59 16.31 8.49
CA ASP A 245 -16.91 16.29 7.87
C ASP A 245 -17.99 15.70 8.79
N ASN A 246 -17.58 14.86 9.75
CA ASN A 246 -18.48 14.13 10.65
C ASN A 246 -18.29 14.50 12.13
N PHE A 247 -17.53 15.55 12.42
CA PHE A 247 -17.28 15.98 13.78
C PHE A 247 -18.58 16.55 14.39
N PRO A 248 -19.02 16.09 15.58
CA PRO A 248 -20.31 16.50 16.15
C PRO A 248 -20.40 18.02 16.42
N ASN A 249 -19.33 18.61 16.95
CA ASN A 249 -19.26 20.05 17.18
C ASN A 249 -18.78 20.77 15.92
N ARG A 250 -19.72 21.29 15.11
CA ARG A 250 -19.42 21.91 13.81
C ARG A 250 -18.51 23.15 13.90
N PRO A 251 -18.70 24.08 14.86
CA PRO A 251 -17.75 25.18 15.06
C PRO A 251 -16.31 24.71 15.28
N VAL A 252 -16.11 23.72 16.16
CA VAL A 252 -14.78 23.14 16.39
C VAL A 252 -14.26 22.45 15.12
N ALA A 253 -15.12 21.74 14.39
CA ALA A 253 -14.76 21.10 13.13
C ALA A 253 -14.21 22.12 12.11
N TRP A 254 -14.88 23.26 11.97
CA TRP A 254 -14.46 24.32 11.03
C TRP A 254 -13.14 24.97 11.45
N LEU A 255 -12.99 25.27 12.74
CA LEU A 255 -11.74 25.82 13.28
C LEU A 255 -10.58 24.86 13.06
N VAL A 256 -10.72 23.60 13.47
CA VAL A 256 -9.67 22.59 13.33
C VAL A 256 -9.35 22.36 11.86
N ARG A 257 -10.35 22.27 10.99
CA ARG A 257 -10.18 22.12 9.54
C ARG A 257 -9.43 23.32 8.93
N ALA A 258 -9.75 24.54 9.33
CA ALA A 258 -9.07 25.74 8.84
C ALA A 258 -7.59 25.78 9.24
N LEU A 259 -7.26 25.31 10.45
CA LEU A 259 -5.88 25.22 10.92
C LEU A 259 -5.10 24.07 10.28
N VAL A 260 -5.72 22.90 10.09
CA VAL A 260 -5.07 21.71 9.51
C VAL A 260 -4.95 21.81 7.98
N PHE A 261 -6.00 22.29 7.32
CA PHE A 261 -6.11 22.40 5.86
C PHE A 261 -6.52 23.82 5.46
N PRO A 262 -5.64 24.83 5.64
CA PRO A 262 -5.96 26.23 5.34
C PRO A 262 -6.37 26.46 3.88
N PHE A 263 -5.83 25.66 2.96
CA PHE A 263 -6.15 25.70 1.54
C PHE A 263 -7.11 24.58 1.09
N GLY A 264 -7.64 23.81 2.04
CA GLY A 264 -8.40 22.59 1.80
C GLY A 264 -7.53 21.34 1.60
N ALA A 265 -8.19 20.19 1.55
CA ALA A 265 -7.60 18.87 1.30
C ALA A 265 -7.26 18.71 -0.18
N ARG A 266 -6.00 19.00 -0.56
CA ARG A 266 -5.54 19.07 -1.97
C ARG A 266 -4.67 17.90 -2.43
N ARG A 267 -4.26 16.99 -1.54
CA ARG A 267 -3.52 15.78 -1.92
C ARG A 267 -4.39 14.93 -2.84
N ARG A 268 -3.79 14.42 -3.91
CA ARG A 268 -4.43 13.54 -4.90
C ARG A 268 -3.90 12.12 -4.71
N PRO A 269 -4.64 11.10 -5.16
CA PRO A 269 -4.12 9.73 -5.24
C PRO A 269 -2.88 9.68 -6.17
N PRO A 270 -2.10 8.57 -6.13
CA PRO A 270 -0.99 8.37 -7.05
C PRO A 270 -1.39 8.63 -8.51
N SER A 271 -0.57 9.38 -9.24
CA SER A 271 -0.88 9.77 -10.61
C SER A 271 -0.79 8.60 -11.59
N ASP A 272 -1.51 8.70 -12.71
CA ASP A 272 -1.45 7.71 -13.79
C ASP A 272 -0.03 7.56 -14.35
N ALA A 273 0.73 8.65 -14.40
CA ALA A 273 2.13 8.62 -14.82
C ALA A 273 2.99 7.76 -13.87
N LEU A 274 2.81 7.92 -12.55
CA LEU A 274 3.50 7.10 -11.56
C LEU A 274 3.02 5.64 -11.63
N GLY A 275 1.72 5.41 -11.87
CA GLY A 275 1.17 4.07 -12.08
C GLY A 275 1.76 3.38 -13.32
N ALA A 276 1.94 4.12 -14.41
CA ALA A 276 2.59 3.63 -15.62
C ALA A 276 4.07 3.31 -15.38
N GLU A 277 4.78 4.15 -14.62
CA GLU A 277 6.17 3.92 -14.22
C GLU A 277 6.31 2.64 -13.38
N VAL A 278 5.48 2.48 -12.34
CA VAL A 278 5.44 1.26 -11.51
C VAL A 278 5.18 0.01 -12.36
N THR A 279 4.20 0.08 -13.26
CA THR A 279 3.83 -1.06 -14.12
C THR A 279 4.96 -1.41 -15.08
N LYS A 280 5.60 -0.40 -15.69
CA LYS A 280 6.75 -0.60 -16.55
C LYS A 280 7.89 -1.26 -15.78
N THR A 281 8.25 -0.74 -14.61
CA THR A 281 9.31 -1.30 -13.77
C THR A 281 9.03 -2.75 -13.41
N LEU A 282 7.82 -3.10 -12.98
CA LEU A 282 7.45 -4.47 -12.64
C LEU A 282 7.58 -5.45 -13.83
N LEU A 283 7.19 -5.00 -15.03
CA LEU A 283 7.18 -5.85 -16.22
C LEU A 283 8.57 -5.97 -16.88
N THR A 284 9.38 -4.92 -16.85
CA THR A 284 10.65 -4.87 -17.59
C THR A 284 11.90 -5.05 -16.72
N ASN A 285 11.82 -4.78 -15.41
CA ASN A 285 12.95 -4.93 -14.49
C ASN A 285 12.77 -6.18 -13.63
N GLN A 286 13.47 -7.25 -14.01
CA GLN A 286 13.41 -8.53 -13.30
C GLN A 286 14.00 -8.43 -11.89
N GLU A 287 15.04 -7.63 -11.67
CA GLU A 287 15.65 -7.42 -10.36
C GLU A 287 14.65 -6.75 -9.41
N ALA A 288 13.98 -5.70 -9.87
CA ALA A 288 12.96 -4.99 -9.10
C ALA A 288 11.80 -5.92 -8.70
N ARG A 289 11.33 -6.76 -9.63
CA ARG A 289 10.27 -7.74 -9.33
C ARG A 289 10.73 -8.79 -8.33
N ARG A 290 11.91 -9.39 -8.52
CA ARG A 290 12.48 -10.38 -7.60
C ARG A 290 12.70 -9.81 -6.20
N HIS A 291 13.15 -8.57 -6.10
CA HIS A 291 13.33 -7.90 -4.82
C HIS A 291 11.99 -7.63 -4.11
N LEU A 292 10.95 -7.25 -4.87
CA LEU A 292 9.60 -7.05 -4.33
C LEU A 292 8.98 -8.35 -3.80
N THR A 293 9.34 -9.50 -4.39
CA THR A 293 8.80 -10.84 -4.07
C THR A 293 9.87 -11.78 -3.49
N ALA A 294 10.90 -11.26 -2.82
CA ALA A 294 12.06 -12.05 -2.40
C ALA A 294 11.70 -13.20 -1.44
N ASP A 295 10.63 -13.03 -0.65
CA ASP A 295 10.15 -14.01 0.33
C ASP A 295 9.19 -15.07 -0.27
N ILE A 296 8.97 -15.05 -1.59
CA ILE A 296 8.05 -15.96 -2.27
C ILE A 296 8.83 -17.09 -2.94
N PHE A 297 8.48 -18.32 -2.60
CA PHE A 297 8.98 -19.50 -3.29
C PHE A 297 8.42 -19.55 -4.72
N ILE A 298 9.31 -19.66 -5.70
CA ILE A 298 8.97 -19.80 -7.12
C ILE A 298 9.27 -21.26 -7.53
N PRO A 299 8.24 -22.05 -7.90
CA PRO A 299 8.44 -23.41 -8.40
C PRO A 299 9.24 -23.46 -9.70
N ARG A 300 9.66 -24.66 -10.11
CA ARG A 300 10.37 -24.83 -11.39
C ARG A 300 9.49 -24.43 -12.57
N ALA A 301 10.10 -23.96 -13.65
CA ALA A 301 9.37 -23.41 -14.80
C ALA A 301 8.48 -24.41 -15.57
N ASP A 302 8.68 -25.71 -15.33
CA ASP A 302 7.90 -26.83 -15.85
C ASP A 302 6.71 -27.22 -14.96
N GLU A 303 6.60 -26.67 -13.75
CA GLU A 303 5.51 -26.95 -12.82
C GLU A 303 4.30 -26.03 -13.06
N LEU A 304 3.09 -26.60 -13.03
CA LEU A 304 1.83 -25.89 -13.29
C LEU A 304 1.61 -24.72 -12.30
N GLY A 305 0.92 -23.69 -12.78
CA GLY A 305 0.60 -22.51 -11.97
C GLY A 305 1.75 -21.50 -11.95
N LEU A 306 2.32 -21.23 -10.76
CA LEU A 306 3.27 -20.13 -10.58
C LEU A 306 4.61 -20.36 -11.33
N GLY A 307 5.08 -21.60 -11.38
CA GLY A 307 6.29 -21.98 -12.12
C GLY A 307 6.14 -21.72 -13.62
N GLU A 308 5.08 -22.25 -14.22
CA GLU A 308 4.70 -22.05 -15.63
C GLU A 308 4.53 -20.55 -15.95
N LEU A 309 3.90 -19.77 -15.05
CA LEU A 309 3.71 -18.33 -15.19
C LEU A 309 5.05 -17.57 -15.25
N GLU A 310 5.97 -17.80 -14.31
CA GLU A 310 7.28 -17.16 -14.31
C GLU A 310 8.14 -17.61 -15.51
N GLY A 311 8.05 -18.88 -15.89
CA GLY A 311 8.68 -19.42 -17.10
C GLY A 311 8.19 -18.72 -18.37
N ALA A 312 6.87 -18.51 -18.50
CA ALA A 312 6.27 -17.79 -19.61
C ALA A 312 6.67 -16.31 -19.61
N LEU A 313 6.70 -15.66 -18.45
CA LEU A 313 7.13 -14.26 -18.32
C LEU A 313 8.57 -14.06 -18.80
N GLY A 314 9.48 -14.97 -18.45
CA GLY A 314 10.87 -14.96 -18.94
C GLY A 314 10.94 -15.02 -20.47
N LYS A 315 10.21 -15.95 -21.08
CA LYS A 315 10.15 -16.11 -22.56
C LYS A 315 9.55 -14.89 -23.25
N VAL A 316 8.45 -14.35 -22.72
CA VAL A 316 7.78 -13.15 -23.26
C VAL A 316 8.66 -11.91 -23.13
N ALA A 317 9.38 -11.75 -22.02
CA ALA A 317 10.33 -10.65 -21.83
C ALA A 317 11.49 -10.73 -22.84
N ALA A 318 12.06 -11.92 -23.06
CA ALA A 318 13.12 -12.14 -24.05
C ALA A 318 12.64 -11.86 -25.50
N ALA A 319 11.38 -12.21 -25.82
CA ALA A 319 10.75 -11.91 -27.10
C ALA A 319 10.40 -10.41 -27.30
N GLY A 320 10.46 -9.59 -26.25
CA GLY A 320 10.05 -8.18 -26.29
C GLY A 320 10.86 -7.31 -27.26
N ALA A 321 12.18 -7.56 -27.37
CA ALA A 321 13.04 -6.85 -28.32
C ALA A 321 12.66 -7.16 -29.78
N ILE A 322 12.33 -8.42 -30.06
CA ILE A 322 11.93 -8.90 -31.39
C ILE A 322 10.58 -8.27 -31.78
N HIS A 323 9.59 -8.25 -30.87
CA HIS A 323 8.33 -7.55 -31.11
C HIS A 323 8.52 -6.05 -31.40
N LYS A 324 9.45 -5.37 -30.71
CA LYS A 324 9.77 -3.96 -30.98
C LYS A 324 10.39 -3.78 -32.36
N LYS A 325 11.29 -4.68 -32.79
CA LYS A 325 11.91 -4.69 -34.11
C LYS A 325 10.84 -4.79 -35.21
N VAL A 326 9.93 -5.75 -35.09
CA VAL A 326 8.80 -5.92 -36.04
C VAL A 326 7.89 -4.69 -36.06
N ARG A 327 7.53 -4.14 -34.89
CA ARG A 327 6.71 -2.90 -34.82
C ARG A 327 7.41 -1.69 -35.44
N LYS A 328 8.73 -1.57 -35.27
CA LYS A 328 9.52 -0.50 -35.89
C LYS A 328 9.51 -0.64 -37.41
N ALA A 329 9.70 -1.84 -37.94
CA ALA A 329 9.61 -2.10 -39.39
C ALA A 329 8.24 -1.74 -39.98
N VAL A 330 7.14 -1.96 -39.25
CA VAL A 330 5.80 -1.47 -39.66
C VAL A 330 5.75 0.05 -39.69
N LYS A 331 6.26 0.71 -38.64
CA LYS A 331 6.28 2.18 -38.56
C LYS A 331 7.14 2.82 -39.65
N ASP A 332 8.25 2.18 -39.99
CA ASP A 332 9.20 2.63 -41.01
C ASP A 332 8.73 2.28 -42.44
N GLY A 333 7.52 1.71 -42.60
CA GLY A 333 6.92 1.38 -43.89
C GLY A 333 7.49 0.13 -44.57
N GLN A 334 8.37 -0.61 -43.89
CA GLN A 334 8.99 -1.84 -44.40
C GLN A 334 8.03 -3.04 -44.37
N LEU A 335 7.01 -3.01 -43.50
CA LEU A 335 5.99 -4.04 -43.37
C LEU A 335 4.59 -3.41 -43.37
N PRO A 336 3.59 -4.04 -44.01
CA PRO A 336 2.20 -3.58 -43.94
C PRO A 336 1.61 -3.80 -42.53
N ALA A 337 0.67 -2.94 -42.12
CA ALA A 337 -0.06 -3.09 -40.88
C ALA A 337 -1.08 -4.24 -41.00
N GLU A 338 -0.73 -5.41 -40.47
CA GLU A 338 -1.52 -6.64 -40.56
C GLU A 338 -1.67 -7.35 -39.19
N PRO A 339 -2.59 -8.33 -39.06
CA PRO A 339 -2.72 -9.16 -37.87
C PRO A 339 -1.40 -9.85 -37.48
N LYS A 340 -1.17 -10.04 -36.16
CA LYS A 340 0.12 -10.50 -35.62
C LYS A 340 0.67 -11.77 -36.28
N LYS A 341 -0.19 -12.76 -36.59
CA LYS A 341 0.22 -14.02 -37.22
C LYS A 341 0.76 -13.82 -38.64
N THR A 342 0.10 -13.02 -39.47
CA THR A 342 0.56 -12.74 -40.84
C THR A 342 1.76 -11.81 -40.83
N LEU A 343 1.79 -10.86 -39.89
CA LEU A 343 2.89 -9.93 -39.71
C LEU A 343 4.22 -10.62 -39.35
N ILE A 344 4.21 -11.64 -38.49
CA ILE A 344 5.43 -12.39 -38.14
C ILE A 344 5.97 -13.14 -39.37
N ARG A 345 5.09 -13.76 -40.16
CA ARG A 345 5.50 -14.46 -41.40
C ARG A 345 6.13 -13.49 -42.41
N ARG A 346 5.48 -12.34 -42.64
CA ARG A 346 5.99 -11.26 -43.49
C ARG A 346 7.33 -10.71 -42.99
N ALA A 347 7.52 -10.61 -41.68
CA ALA A 347 8.77 -10.14 -41.10
C ALA A 347 9.93 -11.11 -41.37
N VAL A 348 9.68 -12.42 -41.43
CA VAL A 348 10.67 -13.42 -41.87
C VAL A 348 10.93 -13.30 -43.36
N GLU A 349 9.86 -13.23 -44.18
CA GLU A 349 9.95 -13.08 -45.64
C GLU A 349 10.72 -11.81 -46.04
N ALA A 350 10.55 -10.71 -45.30
CA ALA A 350 11.25 -9.44 -45.52
C ALA A 350 12.66 -9.38 -44.89
N GLY A 351 13.14 -10.46 -44.26
CA GLY A 351 14.45 -10.51 -43.61
C GLY A 351 14.58 -9.62 -42.36
N VAL A 352 13.46 -9.11 -41.84
CA VAL A 352 13.43 -8.28 -40.61
C VAL A 352 13.73 -9.13 -39.38
N ILE A 353 13.33 -10.40 -39.37
CA ILE A 353 13.67 -11.36 -38.33
C ILE A 353 14.21 -12.67 -38.91
N GLY A 354 15.17 -13.29 -38.22
CA GLY A 354 15.72 -14.59 -38.61
C GLY A 354 14.98 -15.80 -38.01
N ASP A 355 15.35 -17.01 -38.41
CA ASP A 355 14.72 -18.27 -37.95
C ASP A 355 14.85 -18.49 -36.44
N GLU A 356 15.97 -18.11 -35.83
CA GLU A 356 16.13 -18.16 -34.37
C GLU A 356 15.21 -17.18 -33.64
N GLU A 357 15.03 -15.98 -34.19
CA GLU A 357 14.11 -14.97 -33.64
C GLU A 357 12.65 -15.44 -33.79
N LEU A 358 12.31 -16.09 -34.91
CA LEU A 358 11.01 -16.72 -35.12
C LEU A 358 10.74 -17.81 -34.08
N LYS A 359 11.68 -18.74 -33.87
CA LYS A 359 11.54 -19.82 -32.88
C LYS A 359 11.29 -19.27 -31.47
N ARG A 360 12.03 -18.22 -31.07
CA ARG A 360 11.82 -17.55 -29.78
C ARG A 360 10.43 -16.91 -29.65
N LEU A 361 9.92 -16.30 -30.73
CA LEU A 361 8.56 -15.75 -30.75
C LEU A 361 7.50 -16.85 -30.60
N GLU A 362 7.66 -17.98 -31.28
CA GLU A 362 6.73 -19.11 -31.20
C GLU A 362 6.74 -19.76 -29.82
N GLU A 363 7.91 -19.98 -29.24
CA GLU A 363 8.06 -20.50 -27.87
C GLU A 363 7.41 -19.56 -26.84
N ALA A 364 7.59 -18.25 -26.99
CA ALA A 364 6.97 -17.25 -26.12
C ALA A 364 5.44 -17.19 -26.30
N ASP A 365 4.95 -17.27 -27.54
CA ASP A 365 3.50 -17.29 -27.81
C ASP A 365 2.84 -18.58 -27.32
N LYS A 366 3.51 -19.73 -27.43
CA LYS A 366 3.06 -21.01 -26.86
C LYS A 366 2.98 -20.95 -25.34
N ALA A 367 4.05 -20.49 -24.69
CA ALA A 367 4.07 -20.34 -23.22
C ALA A 367 3.02 -19.35 -22.72
N ARG A 368 2.84 -18.21 -23.41
CA ARG A 368 1.79 -17.24 -23.08
C ARG A 368 0.40 -17.87 -23.15
N ARG A 369 0.11 -18.66 -24.19
CA ARG A 369 -1.20 -19.31 -24.34
C ARG A 369 -1.45 -20.32 -23.21
N ALA A 370 -0.46 -21.15 -22.90
CA ALA A 370 -0.58 -22.17 -21.86
C ALA A 370 -0.95 -21.58 -20.48
N VAL A 371 -0.45 -20.39 -20.16
CA VAL A 371 -0.74 -19.68 -18.90
C VAL A 371 -2.12 -18.98 -18.91
N ILE A 372 -2.65 -18.63 -20.08
CA ILE A 372 -3.98 -18.00 -20.20
C ILE A 372 -5.09 -19.07 -20.23
N GLU A 373 -4.74 -20.31 -20.57
CA GLU A 373 -5.70 -21.42 -20.58
C GLU A 373 -6.27 -21.68 -19.19
N VAL A 374 -7.58 -21.89 -19.16
CA VAL A 374 -8.28 -22.34 -17.97
C VAL A 374 -8.14 -23.85 -17.82
N ASP A 375 -8.13 -24.35 -16.58
CA ASP A 375 -8.23 -25.77 -16.33
C ASP A 375 -9.48 -26.33 -17.01
N SER A 376 -9.29 -27.38 -17.82
CA SER A 376 -10.37 -28.15 -18.43
C SER A 376 -10.16 -29.62 -18.10
N PHE A 377 -11.24 -30.29 -17.74
CA PHE A 377 -11.24 -31.70 -17.33
C PHE A 377 -12.15 -32.48 -18.27
N SER A 378 -11.70 -33.65 -18.71
CA SER A 378 -12.58 -34.56 -19.42
C SER A 378 -13.66 -35.09 -18.47
N GLN A 379 -14.72 -35.69 -19.03
CA GLN A 379 -15.76 -36.30 -18.21
C GLN A 379 -15.21 -37.46 -17.35
N GLU A 380 -14.15 -38.14 -17.80
CA GLU A 380 -13.49 -39.20 -17.05
C GLU A 380 -12.64 -38.63 -15.91
N ASP A 381 -11.85 -37.59 -16.17
CA ASP A 381 -11.05 -36.91 -15.14
C ASP A 381 -11.95 -36.29 -14.06
N TYR A 382 -13.10 -35.72 -14.45
CA TYR A 382 -14.02 -35.15 -13.48
C TYR A 382 -14.62 -36.20 -12.53
N LYS A 383 -14.79 -37.45 -12.99
CA LYS A 383 -15.30 -38.54 -12.15
C LYS A 383 -14.26 -39.00 -11.13
N THR A 384 -12.97 -38.81 -11.39
CA THR A 384 -11.88 -39.21 -10.48
C THR A 384 -11.50 -38.12 -9.48
N LEU A 385 -11.89 -36.86 -9.72
CA LEU A 385 -11.64 -35.70 -8.85
C LEU A 385 -12.55 -35.60 -7.60
N ARG A 386 -13.15 -36.71 -7.17
CA ARG A 386 -14.09 -36.74 -6.03
C ARG A 386 -13.44 -36.64 -4.67
#